data_AF-A0A136M3V3-F1
#
_entry.id   AF-A0A136M3V3-F1
#
_cell.length_a   1.000
_cell.length_b   1.000
_cell.length_c   1.000
_cell.angle_alpha   90.00
_cell.angle_beta   90.00
_cell.angle_gamma   90.00
#
_symmetry.space_group_name_H-M   'P 1'
#
loop_
_entity.id
_entity.type
_entity.pdbx_description
1 polymer ?
#
loop_
_entity_poly.entity_id
_entity_poly.type
_entity_poly.pdbx_seq_one_letter_code
_entity_poly.pdbx_strand_id
1 'polypeptide(L)'
;MKPYLRFAYLLFVLFATVTLQAQNKLEGRWNLVIEKDGQQLPSWLEIEHSGTKTLVGRFVYAFGSARPISVVNVTNEKFNFSIPPQWEPGDRNMDFEGELTGETLKGTMIYTDGKKYNWTATRAPLLKRNAEPVWGKPITLFNGKDLKGWKAMGPNQWIVENGILRSLKSGSNLVSEQTFTDFKLHIEFRYEKGSNSGVYLRGRYEVQIEDDKGKEPWKGYLGAVYGFLTPSMMVAKDAGEWQSYDITLVGRMITVVANGVTIISNQEIPGITGGAIDNNESEPGPIMLQGDHGPIDYRNIVITPAK
;
A
#
# COMPACT_ATOMS: atom_id res chain seq x y z
N MET A 1 -62.26 23.80 45.55
CA MET A 1 -61.56 22.52 45.83
C MET A 1 -61.60 21.64 44.59
N LYS A 2 -60.47 21.53 43.87
CA LYS A 2 -60.15 20.47 42.90
C LYS A 2 -58.64 20.23 43.02
N PRO A 3 -58.16 19.03 43.38
CA PRO A 3 -56.72 18.78 43.48
C PRO A 3 -56.16 18.44 42.10
N TYR A 4 -55.12 19.14 41.68
CA TYR A 4 -54.33 18.78 40.51
C TYR A 4 -53.41 17.61 40.86
N LEU A 5 -53.64 16.47 40.20
CA LEU A 5 -52.81 15.28 40.29
C LEU A 5 -51.54 15.51 39.45
N ARG A 6 -50.38 15.69 40.09
CA ARG A 6 -49.08 15.75 39.41
C ARG A 6 -48.60 14.32 39.14
N PHE A 7 -48.62 13.88 37.88
CA PHE A 7 -47.94 12.68 37.44
C PHE A 7 -46.42 12.96 37.35
N ALA A 8 -45.65 12.31 38.21
CA ALA A 8 -44.19 12.27 38.09
C ALA A 8 -43.80 11.19 37.08
N TYR A 9 -43.27 11.58 35.92
CA TYR A 9 -42.63 10.65 35.00
C TYR A 9 -41.26 10.28 35.56
N LEU A 10 -41.11 9.05 36.06
CA LEU A 10 -39.81 8.46 36.37
C LEU A 10 -39.12 8.11 35.04
N LEU A 11 -38.11 8.89 34.66
CA LEU A 11 -37.25 8.57 33.53
C LEU A 11 -36.26 7.47 33.98
N PHE A 12 -36.48 6.22 33.57
CA PHE A 12 -35.50 5.15 33.76
C PHE A 12 -34.37 5.35 32.75
N VAL A 13 -33.24 5.92 33.20
CA VAL A 13 -32.00 5.95 32.43
C VAL A 13 -31.34 4.57 32.57
N LEU A 14 -31.51 3.72 31.55
CA LEU A 14 -30.73 2.49 31.42
C LEU A 14 -29.27 2.87 31.15
N PHE A 15 -28.42 2.73 32.15
CA PHE A 15 -26.97 2.72 31.95
C PHE A 15 -26.60 1.40 31.27
N ALA A 16 -26.51 1.42 29.94
CA ALA A 16 -25.80 0.36 29.22
C ALA A 16 -24.31 0.49 29.57
N THR A 17 -23.81 -0.37 30.45
CA THR A 17 -22.38 -0.54 30.66
C THR A 17 -21.78 -1.09 29.37
N VAL A 18 -21.19 -0.20 28.56
CA VAL A 18 -20.33 -0.61 27.45
C VAL A 18 -19.06 -1.15 28.09
N THR A 19 -18.98 -2.46 28.25
CA THR A 19 -17.71 -3.12 28.59
C THR A 19 -16.76 -2.90 27.41
N LEU A 20 -15.74 -2.07 27.61
CA LEU A 20 -14.64 -1.93 26.67
C LEU A 20 -13.99 -3.31 26.54
N GLN A 21 -14.21 -3.99 25.40
CA GLN A 21 -13.55 -5.27 25.14
C GLN A 21 -12.04 -5.01 25.13
N ALA A 22 -11.29 -5.77 25.95
CA ALA A 22 -9.84 -5.65 25.95
C ALA A 22 -9.34 -5.98 24.54
N GLN A 23 -8.75 -5.00 23.86
CA GLN A 23 -8.22 -5.15 22.51
C GLN A 23 -7.23 -6.32 22.52
N ASN A 24 -7.39 -7.27 21.61
CA ASN A 24 -6.49 -8.40 21.55
C ASN A 24 -5.11 -7.86 21.16
N LYS A 25 -4.06 -8.24 21.90
CA LYS A 25 -2.70 -7.72 21.67
C LYS A 25 -2.17 -8.01 20.26
N LEU A 26 -2.74 -8.99 19.55
CA LEU A 26 -2.41 -9.28 18.16
C LEU A 26 -2.99 -8.26 17.18
N GLU A 27 -4.08 -7.58 17.53
CA GLU A 27 -4.76 -6.64 16.64
C GLU A 27 -3.89 -5.44 16.29
N GLY A 28 -4.13 -4.91 15.10
CA GLY A 28 -3.39 -3.82 14.51
C GLY A 28 -2.56 -4.27 13.31
N ARG A 29 -1.70 -3.35 12.86
CA ARG A 29 -0.91 -3.48 11.64
C ARG A 29 0.54 -3.76 11.97
N TRP A 30 1.16 -4.62 11.20
CA TRP A 30 2.47 -5.19 11.46
C TRP A 30 3.32 -5.18 10.20
N ASN A 31 4.54 -4.67 10.32
CA ASN A 31 5.55 -4.71 9.27
C ASN A 31 6.34 -6.00 9.44
N LEU A 32 6.14 -6.93 8.52
CA LEU A 32 6.76 -8.25 8.52
C LEU A 32 8.03 -8.25 7.67
N VAL A 33 9.00 -9.05 8.11
CA VAL A 33 10.15 -9.46 7.30
C VAL A 33 10.20 -10.97 7.28
N ILE A 34 10.07 -11.55 6.09
CA ILE A 34 10.18 -13.00 5.88
C ILE A 34 11.60 -13.30 5.40
N GLU A 35 12.27 -14.24 6.05
CA GLU A 35 13.61 -14.71 5.67
C GLU A 35 13.49 -15.93 4.74
N LYS A 36 13.63 -15.70 3.44
CA LYS A 36 13.46 -16.73 2.41
C LYS A 36 14.69 -16.85 1.54
N ASP A 37 15.32 -18.03 1.53
CA ASP A 37 16.48 -18.36 0.67
C ASP A 37 17.63 -17.33 0.76
N GLY A 38 17.90 -16.84 1.97
CA GLY A 38 18.94 -15.83 2.22
C GLY A 38 18.55 -14.39 1.87
N GLN A 39 17.30 -14.16 1.46
CA GLN A 39 16.74 -12.83 1.19
C GLN A 39 15.77 -12.42 2.29
N GLN A 40 15.71 -11.12 2.55
CA GLN A 40 14.69 -10.50 3.37
C GLN A 40 13.57 -9.99 2.46
N LEU A 41 12.36 -10.45 2.71
CA LEU A 41 11.18 -10.09 1.95
C LEU A 41 10.28 -9.19 2.81
N PRO A 42 10.18 -7.89 2.49
CA PRO A 42 9.22 -6.99 3.13
C PRO A 42 7.81 -7.52 2.91
N SER A 43 7.01 -7.53 3.97
CA SER A 43 5.63 -8.00 3.95
C SER A 43 4.82 -7.25 5.00
N TRP A 44 3.51 -7.42 4.99
CA TRP A 44 2.63 -6.71 5.91
C TRP A 44 1.43 -7.54 6.33
N LEU A 45 1.01 -7.37 7.58
CA LEU A 45 -0.12 -8.07 8.18
C LEU A 45 -0.97 -7.09 8.96
N GLU A 46 -2.28 -7.19 8.80
CA GLU A 46 -3.24 -6.59 9.70
C GLU A 46 -4.14 -7.67 10.28
N ILE A 47 -4.37 -7.56 11.59
CA ILE A 47 -5.31 -8.40 12.33
C ILE A 47 -6.35 -7.46 12.95
N GLU A 48 -7.62 -7.79 12.78
CA GLU A 48 -8.73 -7.03 13.34
C GLU A 48 -9.89 -7.94 13.76
N HIS A 49 -10.71 -7.46 14.70
CA HIS A 49 -11.95 -8.11 15.05
C HIS A 49 -13.02 -7.96 13.95
N SER A 50 -13.58 -9.09 13.54
CA SER A 50 -14.86 -9.19 12.84
C SER A 50 -15.97 -9.51 13.85
N GLY A 51 -16.82 -8.52 14.12
CA GLY A 51 -17.81 -8.59 15.19
C GLY A 51 -17.14 -8.70 16.57
N THR A 52 -17.64 -9.58 17.43
CA THR A 52 -17.17 -9.68 18.83
C THR A 52 -16.23 -10.86 19.11
N LYS A 53 -16.12 -11.82 18.19
CA LYS A 53 -15.48 -13.12 18.46
C LYS A 53 -14.36 -13.48 17.50
N THR A 54 -14.54 -13.21 16.21
CA THR A 54 -13.64 -13.72 15.18
C THR A 54 -12.56 -12.69 14.90
N LEU A 55 -11.31 -13.12 14.82
CA LEU A 55 -10.25 -12.31 14.24
C LEU A 55 -10.15 -12.62 12.75
N VAL A 56 -10.07 -11.57 11.94
CA VAL A 56 -9.85 -11.61 10.50
C VAL A 56 -8.66 -10.69 10.20
N GLY A 57 -8.35 -10.49 8.92
CA GLY A 57 -7.25 -9.60 8.60
C GLY A 57 -6.97 -9.44 7.12
N ARG A 58 -5.80 -8.89 6.85
CA ARG A 58 -5.25 -8.73 5.50
C ARG A 58 -3.77 -9.02 5.52
N PHE A 59 -3.27 -9.62 4.45
CA PHE A 59 -1.86 -9.95 4.29
C PHE A 59 -1.33 -9.51 2.93
N VAL A 60 -0.14 -8.90 2.93
CA VAL A 60 0.65 -8.57 1.74
C VAL A 60 1.93 -9.39 1.80
N TYR A 61 2.15 -10.22 0.77
CA TYR A 61 3.42 -10.90 0.57
C TYR A 61 4.41 -9.97 -0.14
N ALA A 62 5.65 -10.43 -0.34
CA ALA A 62 6.72 -9.69 -1.02
C ALA A 62 6.31 -9.05 -2.35
N PHE A 63 5.35 -9.66 -3.05
CA PHE A 63 4.73 -9.18 -4.28
C PHE A 63 3.22 -9.47 -4.25
N GLY A 64 2.52 -8.97 -5.25
CA GLY A 64 1.07 -9.12 -5.34
C GLY A 64 0.32 -8.18 -4.39
N SER A 65 -0.99 -8.39 -4.32
CA SER A 65 -1.92 -7.47 -3.66
C SER A 65 -2.20 -7.87 -2.22
N ALA A 66 -2.77 -6.95 -1.43
CA ALA A 66 -3.32 -7.28 -0.12
C ALA A 66 -4.49 -8.28 -0.25
N ARG A 67 -4.31 -9.46 0.35
CA ARG A 67 -5.28 -10.56 0.37
C ARG A 67 -6.02 -10.64 1.69
N PRO A 68 -7.33 -10.92 1.68
CA PRO A 68 -8.10 -11.10 2.91
C PRO A 68 -7.68 -12.38 3.63
N ILE A 69 -7.58 -12.28 4.96
CA ILE A 69 -7.53 -13.42 5.87
C ILE A 69 -8.95 -13.65 6.37
N SER A 70 -9.55 -14.78 6.03
CA SER A 70 -10.93 -15.11 6.42
C SER A 70 -11.05 -15.41 7.92
N VAL A 71 -10.00 -15.93 8.55
CA VAL A 71 -9.93 -16.21 9.98
C VAL A 71 -8.48 -16.26 10.46
N VAL A 72 -8.24 -15.68 11.62
CA VAL A 72 -7.01 -15.85 12.41
C VAL A 72 -7.35 -16.69 13.63
N ASN A 73 -6.89 -17.94 13.65
CA ASN A 73 -7.13 -18.85 14.76
C ASN A 73 -6.14 -18.55 15.88
N VAL A 74 -6.61 -18.38 17.12
CA VAL A 74 -5.75 -18.07 18.27
C VAL A 74 -5.88 -19.15 19.33
N THR A 75 -4.74 -19.70 19.77
CA THR A 75 -4.65 -20.73 20.81
C THR A 75 -3.42 -20.49 21.67
N ASN A 76 -3.60 -20.28 22.99
CA ASN A 76 -2.50 -20.13 23.96
C ASN A 76 -1.37 -19.20 23.48
N GLU A 77 -1.72 -17.94 23.18
CA GLU A 77 -0.82 -16.87 22.69
C GLU A 77 -0.19 -17.09 21.31
N LYS A 78 -0.47 -18.22 20.67
CA LYS A 78 -0.14 -18.50 19.28
C LYS A 78 -1.31 -18.19 18.38
N PHE A 79 -1.03 -17.88 17.13
CA PHE A 79 -2.03 -17.73 16.09
C PHE A 79 -1.60 -18.37 14.79
N ASN A 80 -2.58 -18.69 13.95
CA ASN A 80 -2.33 -19.14 12.59
C ASN A 80 -3.39 -18.62 11.62
N PHE A 81 -3.02 -18.53 10.36
CA PHE A 81 -3.91 -18.26 9.24
C PHE A 81 -3.30 -18.82 7.95
N SER A 82 -4.12 -18.98 6.92
CA SER A 82 -3.67 -19.41 5.59
C SER A 82 -4.08 -18.41 4.52
N ILE A 83 -3.25 -18.27 3.50
CA ILE A 83 -3.47 -17.38 2.36
C ILE A 83 -3.32 -18.19 1.06
N PRO A 84 -4.34 -18.22 0.18
CA PRO A 84 -4.22 -18.84 -1.14
C PRO A 84 -3.18 -18.13 -2.02
N PRO A 85 -2.52 -18.85 -2.93
CA PRO A 85 -1.60 -18.24 -3.90
C PRO A 85 -2.35 -17.25 -4.79
N GLN A 86 -1.69 -16.15 -5.14
CA GLN A 86 -2.15 -15.18 -6.14
C GLN A 86 -1.28 -15.25 -7.38
N TRP A 87 0.02 -15.00 -7.21
CA TRP A 87 1.04 -15.06 -8.26
C TRP A 87 2.20 -15.98 -7.88
N GLU A 88 2.24 -16.43 -6.63
CA GLU A 88 3.17 -17.44 -6.16
C GLU A 88 3.01 -18.73 -6.99
N PRO A 89 4.10 -19.46 -7.29
CA PRO A 89 4.02 -20.72 -8.02
C PRO A 89 3.38 -21.81 -7.16
N GLY A 90 2.61 -22.71 -7.77
CA GLY A 90 1.98 -23.86 -7.09
C GLY A 90 0.60 -23.54 -6.51
N ASP A 91 -0.10 -24.60 -6.07
CA ASP A 91 -1.55 -24.53 -5.81
C ASP A 91 -1.93 -24.61 -4.32
N ARG A 92 -0.97 -24.89 -3.43
CA ARG A 92 -1.24 -24.92 -1.98
C ARG A 92 -1.24 -23.52 -1.41
N ASN A 93 -1.94 -23.34 -0.30
CA ASN A 93 -1.88 -22.12 0.48
C ASN A 93 -0.48 -21.90 1.07
N MET A 94 -0.17 -20.64 1.34
CA MET A 94 0.83 -20.26 2.32
C MET A 94 0.22 -20.32 3.71
N ASP A 95 0.86 -21.06 4.61
CA ASP A 95 0.38 -21.26 5.98
C ASP A 95 1.28 -20.52 6.96
N PHE A 96 0.70 -19.64 7.77
CA PHE A 96 1.43 -18.84 8.75
C PHE A 96 1.09 -19.30 10.16
N GLU A 97 2.13 -19.47 10.97
CA GLU A 97 2.03 -19.64 12.41
C GLU A 97 2.86 -18.56 13.07
N GLY A 98 2.34 -17.92 14.13
CA GLY A 98 3.04 -16.87 14.85
C GLY A 98 2.70 -16.83 16.33
N GLU A 99 3.52 -16.11 17.08
CA GLU A 99 3.30 -15.82 18.49
C GLU A 99 3.74 -14.39 18.81
N LEU A 100 3.09 -13.77 19.79
CA LEU A 100 3.52 -12.50 20.34
C LEU A 100 4.65 -12.73 21.34
N THR A 101 5.82 -12.16 21.08
CA THR A 101 6.97 -12.16 22.01
C THR A 101 7.28 -10.72 22.39
N GLY A 102 6.85 -10.29 23.58
CA GLY A 102 6.97 -8.89 24.01
C GLY A 102 6.12 -7.97 23.14
N GLU A 103 6.77 -7.05 22.41
CA GLU A 103 6.11 -6.10 21.49
C GLU A 103 6.21 -6.51 20.01
N THR A 104 6.84 -7.64 19.72
CA THR A 104 7.08 -8.14 18.36
C THR A 104 6.31 -9.43 18.10
N LEU A 105 5.92 -9.67 16.86
CA LEU A 105 5.51 -10.99 16.42
C LEU A 105 6.70 -11.74 15.83
N LYS A 106 6.71 -13.06 15.98
CA LYS A 106 7.63 -13.94 15.26
C LYS A 106 6.93 -15.24 14.92
N GLY A 107 7.40 -15.93 13.90
CA GLY A 107 6.76 -17.16 13.49
C GLY A 107 7.40 -17.83 12.29
N THR A 108 6.64 -18.74 11.70
CA THR A 108 7.04 -19.45 10.49
C THR A 108 5.96 -19.36 9.42
N MET A 109 6.39 -19.37 8.17
CA MET A 109 5.56 -19.49 6.98
C MET A 109 5.92 -20.80 6.30
N ILE A 110 4.94 -21.64 5.99
CA ILE A 110 5.11 -22.71 5.00
C ILE A 110 4.69 -22.14 3.66
N TYR A 111 5.63 -22.03 2.73
CA TYR A 111 5.41 -21.46 1.40
C TYR A 111 4.67 -22.43 0.48
N THR A 112 4.34 -21.99 -0.72
CA THR A 112 3.61 -22.77 -1.73
C THR A 112 4.40 -23.98 -2.25
N ASP A 113 5.72 -24.03 -2.06
CA ASP A 113 6.55 -25.20 -2.33
C ASP A 113 6.65 -26.18 -1.13
N GLY A 114 6.00 -25.84 -0.02
CA GLY A 114 6.02 -26.60 1.23
C GLY A 114 7.26 -26.43 2.10
N LYS A 115 8.22 -25.59 1.69
CA LYS A 115 9.36 -25.23 2.55
C LYS A 115 8.92 -24.25 3.64
N LYS A 116 9.55 -24.38 4.80
CA LYS A 116 9.30 -23.53 5.97
C LYS A 116 10.34 -22.41 6.03
N TYR A 117 9.89 -21.19 6.29
CA TYR A 117 10.69 -19.98 6.41
C TYR A 117 10.34 -19.23 7.69
N ASN A 118 11.30 -18.55 8.29
CA ASN A 118 11.07 -17.74 9.49
C ASN A 118 10.62 -16.34 9.10
N TRP A 119 9.87 -15.70 9.98
CA TRP A 119 9.53 -14.29 9.86
C TRP A 119 9.46 -13.60 11.22
N THR A 120 9.67 -12.29 11.20
CA THR A 120 9.47 -11.40 12.36
C THR A 120 8.59 -10.23 11.97
N ALA A 121 7.94 -9.60 12.95
CA ALA A 121 7.12 -8.42 12.72
C ALA A 121 7.22 -7.41 13.85
N THR A 122 7.20 -6.13 13.47
CA THR A 122 7.10 -5.00 14.39
C THR A 122 5.83 -4.20 14.10
N ARG A 123 5.39 -3.37 15.04
CA ARG A 123 4.22 -2.51 14.83
C ARG A 123 4.45 -1.56 13.67
N ALA A 124 3.51 -1.52 12.73
CA ALA A 124 3.55 -0.54 11.66
C ALA A 124 3.37 0.88 12.26
N PRO A 125 4.21 1.86 11.91
CA PRO A 125 4.14 3.20 12.51
C PRO A 125 2.83 3.91 12.11
N LEU A 126 2.19 4.68 12.99
CA LEU A 126 0.89 5.32 12.65
C LEU A 126 1.02 6.42 11.58
N LEU A 127 2.15 7.12 11.54
CA LEU A 127 2.45 8.22 10.61
C LEU A 127 1.40 9.34 10.58
N LYS A 128 0.69 9.57 11.69
CA LYS A 128 -0.23 10.70 11.84
C LYS A 128 0.57 12.00 11.97
N ARG A 129 0.25 12.98 11.12
CA ARG A 129 0.78 14.34 11.23
C ARG A 129 -0.21 15.18 12.03
N ASN A 130 0.30 16.01 12.94
CA ASN A 130 -0.51 16.86 13.81
C ASN A 130 -0.84 18.22 13.18
N ALA A 131 -0.23 18.55 12.04
CA ALA A 131 -0.45 19.77 11.29
C ALA A 131 -0.25 19.50 9.80
N GLU A 132 -0.81 20.36 8.95
CA GLU A 132 -0.53 20.30 7.52
C GLU A 132 0.95 20.62 7.24
N PRO A 133 1.61 19.89 6.31
CA PRO A 133 2.97 20.20 5.93
C PRO A 133 3.11 21.57 5.29
N VAL A 134 4.20 22.27 5.61
CA VAL A 134 4.62 23.45 4.86
C VAL A 134 5.36 22.98 3.62
N TRP A 135 4.84 23.30 2.44
CA TRP A 135 5.43 22.84 1.18
C TRP A 135 6.70 23.60 0.81
N GLY A 136 7.69 22.85 0.32
CA GLY A 136 8.95 23.29 -0.23
C GLY A 136 8.81 23.89 -1.64
N LYS A 137 9.96 24.03 -2.32
CA LYS A 137 9.98 24.40 -3.73
C LYS A 137 9.80 23.13 -4.59
N PRO A 138 9.10 23.20 -5.72
CA PRO A 138 9.06 22.11 -6.69
C PRO A 138 10.46 21.77 -7.21
N ILE A 139 10.72 20.48 -7.41
CA ILE A 139 11.96 19.90 -7.92
C ILE A 139 11.60 19.07 -9.16
N THR A 140 12.22 19.38 -10.28
CA THR A 140 12.18 18.52 -11.47
C THR A 140 13.02 17.27 -11.20
N LEU A 141 12.35 16.15 -10.93
CA LEU A 141 13.00 14.90 -10.53
C LEU A 141 13.59 14.15 -11.74
N PHE A 142 13.01 14.32 -12.92
CA PHE A 142 13.56 13.80 -14.17
C PHE A 142 14.02 14.94 -15.09
N ASN A 143 15.29 14.92 -15.49
CA ASN A 143 15.93 16.03 -16.17
C ASN A 143 15.68 16.11 -17.69
N GLY A 144 15.00 15.12 -18.27
CA GLY A 144 14.70 15.06 -19.71
C GLY A 144 15.90 14.75 -20.61
N LYS A 145 17.06 14.39 -20.07
CA LYS A 145 18.30 14.21 -20.83
C LYS A 145 18.97 12.86 -20.60
N ASP A 146 19.03 12.42 -19.36
CA ASP A 146 19.71 11.19 -18.94
C ASP A 146 19.12 10.65 -17.62
N LEU A 147 19.71 9.58 -17.09
CA LEU A 147 19.29 8.95 -15.84
C LEU A 147 19.99 9.53 -14.61
N LYS A 148 20.65 10.70 -14.68
CA LYS A 148 21.27 11.29 -13.50
C LYS A 148 20.21 11.56 -12.42
N GLY A 149 20.47 11.07 -11.20
CA GLY A 149 19.48 11.09 -10.12
C GLY A 149 18.58 9.85 -10.06
N TRP A 150 18.81 8.87 -10.94
CA TRP A 150 18.06 7.61 -11.02
C TRP A 150 18.99 6.41 -11.14
N LYS A 151 18.56 5.28 -10.61
CA LYS A 151 19.30 4.01 -10.66
C LYS A 151 18.36 2.85 -10.99
N ALA A 152 18.77 1.99 -11.91
CA ALA A 152 18.06 0.72 -12.14
C ALA A 152 18.39 -0.28 -11.01
N MET A 153 17.38 -1.00 -10.53
CA MET A 153 17.57 -2.02 -9.47
C MET A 153 18.24 -3.31 -9.97
N GLY A 154 18.36 -3.47 -11.29
CA GLY A 154 19.05 -4.56 -11.96
C GLY A 154 19.74 -4.06 -13.24
N PRO A 155 19.97 -4.95 -14.23
CA PRO A 155 20.47 -4.54 -15.55
C PRO A 155 19.61 -3.41 -16.14
N ASN A 156 20.24 -2.28 -16.48
CA ASN A 156 19.50 -1.12 -16.95
C ASN A 156 18.88 -1.37 -18.33
N GLN A 157 17.59 -1.05 -18.46
CA GLN A 157 16.86 -1.02 -19.73
C GLN A 157 16.27 0.35 -20.05
N TRP A 158 16.32 1.27 -19.09
CA TRP A 158 15.71 2.58 -19.23
C TRP A 158 16.57 3.43 -20.14
N ILE A 159 15.91 4.12 -21.05
CA ILE A 159 16.53 5.04 -21.99
C ILE A 159 15.86 6.41 -21.90
N VAL A 160 16.58 7.44 -22.31
CA VAL A 160 16.01 8.78 -22.49
C VAL A 160 16.06 9.13 -23.96
N GLU A 161 14.90 9.45 -24.53
CA GLU A 161 14.77 9.81 -25.93
C GLU A 161 13.80 11.00 -26.06
N ASN A 162 14.23 12.07 -26.71
CA ASN A 162 13.40 13.25 -26.98
C ASN A 162 12.72 13.84 -25.73
N GLY A 163 13.41 13.85 -24.58
CA GLY A 163 12.84 14.35 -23.32
C GLY A 163 11.94 13.37 -22.58
N ILE A 164 11.83 12.13 -23.05
CA ILE A 164 10.96 11.08 -22.50
C ILE A 164 11.82 9.99 -21.89
N LEU A 165 11.52 9.61 -20.65
CA LEU A 165 12.06 8.42 -19.99
C LEU A 165 11.27 7.20 -20.44
N ARG A 166 11.94 6.18 -20.99
CA ARG A 166 11.26 5.05 -21.64
C ARG A 166 11.77 3.72 -21.10
N SER A 167 10.84 2.80 -20.87
CA SER A 167 11.09 1.37 -20.77
C SER A 167 10.41 0.69 -21.96
N LEU A 168 11.19 0.08 -22.86
CA LEU A 168 10.66 -0.51 -24.10
C LEU A 168 10.23 -1.97 -23.95
N LYS A 169 10.46 -2.58 -22.77
CA LYS A 169 10.18 -3.98 -22.45
C LYS A 169 10.17 -4.18 -20.94
N SER A 170 9.72 -5.35 -20.49
CA SER A 170 9.89 -5.78 -19.10
C SER A 170 11.36 -5.95 -18.70
N GLY A 171 11.69 -5.56 -17.47
CA GLY A 171 12.90 -5.94 -16.75
C GLY A 171 13.10 -5.13 -15.47
N SER A 172 14.04 -4.19 -15.38
CA SER A 172 14.39 -3.57 -14.09
C SER A 172 13.47 -2.42 -13.67
N ASN A 173 13.12 -2.33 -12.40
CA ASN A 173 12.56 -1.11 -11.79
C ASN A 173 13.60 0.02 -11.77
N LEU A 174 13.14 1.27 -11.81
CA LEU A 174 13.98 2.47 -11.72
C LEU A 174 13.66 3.24 -10.44
N VAL A 175 14.69 3.57 -9.65
CA VAL A 175 14.54 4.27 -8.36
C VAL A 175 15.22 5.62 -8.40
N SER A 176 14.61 6.65 -7.82
CA SER A 176 15.28 7.94 -7.62
C SER A 176 16.36 7.82 -6.54
N GLU A 177 17.47 8.53 -6.71
CA GLU A 177 18.52 8.60 -5.68
C GLU A 177 18.10 9.48 -4.50
N GLN A 178 17.27 10.50 -4.75
CA GLN A 178 16.68 11.33 -3.70
C GLN A 178 15.55 10.57 -2.99
N THR A 179 15.41 10.83 -1.70
CA THR A 179 14.37 10.25 -0.83
C THR A 179 13.52 11.36 -0.20
N PHE A 180 12.26 11.05 0.07
CA PHE A 180 11.24 12.01 0.50
C PHE A 180 10.37 11.45 1.62
N THR A 181 9.89 12.33 2.50
CA THR A 181 8.88 12.02 3.52
C THR A 181 7.49 12.34 2.97
N ASP A 182 6.95 13.50 3.29
CA ASP A 182 5.67 14.00 2.81
C ASP A 182 5.91 14.86 1.55
N PHE A 183 5.08 14.72 0.52
CA PHE A 183 5.29 15.42 -0.75
C PHE A 183 4.00 15.54 -1.58
N LYS A 184 4.06 16.44 -2.55
CA LYS A 184 3.20 16.43 -3.75
C LYS A 184 4.02 15.96 -4.94
N LEU A 185 3.49 15.03 -5.74
CA LEU A 185 4.11 14.51 -6.95
C LEU A 185 3.19 14.78 -8.14
N HIS A 186 3.73 15.40 -9.17
CA HIS A 186 3.16 15.40 -10.52
C HIS A 186 3.98 14.45 -11.40
N ILE A 187 3.32 13.59 -12.17
CA ILE A 187 3.96 12.68 -13.10
C ILE A 187 3.05 12.42 -14.31
N GLU A 188 3.61 12.52 -15.51
CA GLU A 188 2.92 12.13 -16.74
C GLU A 188 3.48 10.81 -17.26
N PHE A 189 2.57 9.96 -17.75
CA PHE A 189 2.90 8.64 -18.25
C PHE A 189 2.08 8.28 -19.48
N ARG A 190 2.61 7.37 -20.30
CA ARG A 190 1.94 6.78 -21.46
C ARG A 190 2.35 5.33 -21.59
N TYR A 191 1.40 4.44 -21.79
CA TYR A 191 1.63 3.01 -21.95
C TYR A 191 1.13 2.48 -23.29
N GLU A 192 1.63 1.33 -23.70
CA GLU A 192 1.08 0.53 -24.81
C GLU A 192 -0.12 -0.29 -24.35
N LYS A 193 -0.94 -0.77 -25.31
CA LYS A 193 -2.13 -1.56 -25.02
C LYS A 193 -1.75 -2.83 -24.25
N GLY A 194 -2.45 -3.09 -23.15
CA GLY A 194 -2.22 -4.24 -22.27
C GLY A 194 -0.96 -4.16 -21.40
N SER A 195 -0.27 -3.01 -21.35
CA SER A 195 0.90 -2.83 -20.49
C SER A 195 0.50 -2.52 -19.05
N ASN A 196 1.42 -2.80 -18.13
CA ASN A 196 1.27 -2.61 -16.69
C ASN A 196 2.58 -2.05 -16.11
N SER A 197 2.44 -1.15 -15.14
CA SER A 197 3.50 -0.46 -14.42
C SER A 197 2.92 0.11 -13.11
N GLY A 198 3.68 0.93 -12.40
CA GLY A 198 3.26 1.51 -11.14
C GLY A 198 4.21 2.60 -10.67
N VAL A 199 3.67 3.57 -9.95
CA VAL A 199 4.45 4.62 -9.29
C VAL A 199 4.46 4.33 -7.79
N TYR A 200 5.59 3.86 -7.29
CA TYR A 200 5.78 3.54 -5.88
C TYR A 200 6.24 4.78 -5.11
N LEU A 201 5.35 5.24 -4.25
CA LEU A 201 5.58 6.35 -3.34
C LEU A 201 6.45 5.89 -2.18
N ARG A 202 7.58 6.56 -1.96
CA ARG A 202 8.61 6.16 -0.99
C ARG A 202 9.15 4.74 -1.22
N GLY A 203 9.00 4.20 -2.43
CA GLY A 203 9.34 2.81 -2.77
C GLY A 203 8.44 1.76 -2.11
N ARG A 204 7.28 2.15 -1.56
CA ARG A 204 6.48 1.32 -0.64
C ARG A 204 5.00 1.26 -0.96
N TYR A 205 4.42 2.31 -1.55
CA TYR A 205 3.00 2.34 -1.89
C TYR A 205 2.83 2.56 -3.38
N GLU A 206 2.40 1.52 -4.07
CA GLU A 206 2.13 1.57 -5.51
C GLU A 206 0.82 2.29 -5.80
N VAL A 207 0.91 3.37 -6.58
CA VAL A 207 -0.23 3.89 -7.35
C VAL A 207 -0.19 3.24 -8.72
N GLN A 208 -1.20 2.43 -9.00
CA GLN A 208 -1.20 1.49 -10.13
C GLN A 208 -1.26 2.19 -11.49
N ILE A 209 -0.56 1.64 -12.50
CA ILE A 209 -0.70 2.02 -13.90
C ILE A 209 -0.99 0.74 -14.71
N GLU A 210 -2.18 0.62 -15.27
CA GLU A 210 -2.53 -0.52 -16.13
C GLU A 210 -3.58 -0.10 -17.18
N ASP A 211 -3.60 -0.80 -18.31
CA ASP A 211 -4.57 -0.56 -19.39
C ASP A 211 -5.98 -1.06 -19.02
N ASP A 212 -6.71 -0.22 -18.29
CA ASP A 212 -8.01 -0.56 -17.67
C ASP A 212 -9.21 0.25 -18.17
N LYS A 213 -9.06 1.00 -19.27
CA LYS A 213 -10.14 1.84 -19.78
C LYS A 213 -11.41 1.02 -20.03
N GLY A 214 -12.54 1.51 -19.51
CA GLY A 214 -13.85 0.86 -19.64
C GLY A 214 -14.12 -0.26 -18.63
N LYS A 215 -13.18 -0.58 -17.73
CA LYS A 215 -13.44 -1.49 -16.61
C LYS A 215 -14.07 -0.77 -15.43
N GLU A 216 -14.85 -1.49 -14.64
CA GLU A 216 -15.30 -1.03 -13.33
C GLU A 216 -14.09 -0.78 -12.41
N PRO A 217 -14.07 0.30 -11.61
CA PRO A 217 -12.99 0.59 -10.69
C PRO A 217 -12.70 -0.57 -9.74
N TRP A 218 -11.43 -0.94 -9.63
CA TRP A 218 -11.00 -1.99 -8.73
C TRP A 218 -9.63 -1.65 -8.11
N LYS A 219 -9.37 -2.20 -6.92
CA LYS A 219 -8.15 -1.95 -6.14
C LYS A 219 -6.85 -2.49 -6.77
N GLY A 220 -6.90 -3.08 -7.96
CA GLY A 220 -5.71 -3.47 -8.72
C GLY A 220 -5.60 -2.79 -10.08
N TYR A 221 -6.48 -1.83 -10.39
CA TYR A 221 -6.52 -1.11 -11.66
C TYR A 221 -5.98 0.31 -11.54
N LEU A 222 -5.81 0.96 -12.70
CA LEU A 222 -5.31 2.33 -12.84
C LEU A 222 -5.80 3.28 -11.74
N GLY A 223 -4.83 3.87 -11.03
CA GLY A 223 -5.06 4.89 -10.00
C GLY A 223 -5.40 4.35 -8.61
N ALA A 224 -5.57 3.04 -8.46
CA ALA A 224 -5.67 2.40 -7.16
C ALA A 224 -4.37 2.53 -6.36
N VAL A 225 -4.48 2.54 -5.03
CA VAL A 225 -3.34 2.09 -4.20
C VAL A 225 -3.41 0.57 -4.16
N TYR A 226 -2.46 -0.08 -4.83
CA TYR A 226 -2.57 -1.48 -5.23
C TYR A 226 -2.90 -2.41 -4.06
N GLY A 227 -4.00 -3.16 -4.20
CA GLY A 227 -4.53 -4.08 -3.19
C GLY A 227 -5.32 -3.45 -2.04
N PHE A 228 -5.28 -2.12 -1.87
CA PHE A 228 -5.89 -1.44 -0.72
C PHE A 228 -7.02 -0.48 -1.08
N LEU A 229 -6.75 0.55 -1.88
CA LEU A 229 -7.69 1.65 -2.10
C LEU A 229 -8.21 1.62 -3.54
N THR A 230 -9.51 1.40 -3.67
CA THR A 230 -10.20 1.44 -4.98
C THR A 230 -10.43 2.89 -5.40
N PRO A 231 -10.10 3.28 -6.64
CA PRO A 231 -10.45 4.60 -7.15
C PRO A 231 -11.97 4.75 -7.26
N SER A 232 -12.51 5.94 -7.03
CA SER A 232 -13.95 6.20 -7.05
C SER A 232 -14.59 6.05 -8.43
N MET A 233 -13.79 6.20 -9.49
CA MET A 233 -14.21 6.04 -10.88
C MET A 233 -13.00 5.76 -11.78
N MET A 234 -13.27 5.13 -12.93
CA MET A 234 -12.25 4.85 -13.94
C MET A 234 -12.12 6.06 -14.86
N VAL A 235 -10.92 6.66 -14.90
CA VAL A 235 -10.61 7.86 -15.71
C VAL A 235 -9.44 7.63 -16.66
N ALA A 236 -9.14 6.37 -16.95
CA ALA A 236 -8.13 5.99 -17.92
C ALA A 236 -8.49 6.51 -19.32
N LYS A 237 -7.50 7.09 -19.99
CA LYS A 237 -7.47 7.43 -21.41
C LYS A 237 -7.10 6.20 -22.25
N ASP A 238 -7.14 6.32 -23.57
CA ASP A 238 -6.73 5.21 -24.43
C ASP A 238 -5.23 4.93 -24.29
N ALA A 239 -4.84 3.67 -24.48
CA ALA A 239 -3.43 3.33 -24.63
C ALA A 239 -2.78 4.16 -25.74
N GLY A 240 -1.55 4.63 -25.50
CA GLY A 240 -0.86 5.57 -26.38
C GLY A 240 -1.17 7.06 -26.10
N GLU A 241 -2.15 7.40 -25.27
CA GLU A 241 -2.39 8.77 -24.84
C GLU A 241 -1.59 9.12 -23.57
N TRP A 242 -1.20 10.38 -23.45
CA TRP A 242 -0.57 10.88 -22.23
C TRP A 242 -1.59 11.03 -21.10
N GLN A 243 -1.28 10.41 -19.99
CA GLN A 243 -2.02 10.46 -18.73
C GLN A 243 -1.20 11.16 -17.67
N SER A 244 -1.85 11.56 -16.59
CA SER A 244 -1.20 12.29 -15.49
C SER A 244 -1.73 11.84 -14.14
N TYR A 245 -0.82 11.81 -13.17
CA TYR A 245 -1.15 11.79 -11.76
C TYR A 245 -0.65 13.04 -11.06
N ASP A 246 -1.52 13.64 -10.26
CA ASP A 246 -1.15 14.54 -9.17
C ASP A 246 -1.46 13.84 -7.84
N ILE A 247 -0.42 13.54 -7.07
CA ILE A 247 -0.50 12.76 -5.84
C ILE A 247 -0.04 13.64 -4.69
N THR A 248 -0.84 13.72 -3.63
CA THR A 248 -0.40 14.30 -2.35
C THR A 248 -0.30 13.18 -1.33
N LEU A 249 0.88 13.02 -0.72
CA LEU A 249 1.12 12.05 0.35
C LEU A 249 1.61 12.76 1.61
N VAL A 250 0.85 12.64 2.70
CA VAL A 250 1.17 13.20 4.02
C VAL A 250 1.07 12.12 5.07
N GLY A 251 2.21 11.65 5.59
CA GLY A 251 2.23 10.42 6.38
C GLY A 251 1.71 9.24 5.55
N ARG A 252 0.54 8.70 5.89
CA ARG A 252 -0.19 7.70 5.09
C ARG A 252 -1.46 8.21 4.43
N MET A 253 -1.77 9.50 4.59
CA MET A 253 -2.93 10.09 3.95
C MET A 253 -2.59 10.42 2.50
N ILE A 254 -3.33 9.83 1.57
CA ILE A 254 -3.13 9.99 0.14
C ILE A 254 -4.35 10.61 -0.54
N THR A 255 -4.08 11.56 -1.42
CA THR A 255 -5.00 12.01 -2.47
C THR A 255 -4.37 11.70 -3.82
N VAL A 256 -5.15 11.08 -4.71
CA VAL A 256 -4.77 10.79 -6.10
C VAL A 256 -5.75 11.50 -7.03
N VAL A 257 -5.22 12.40 -7.86
CA VAL A 257 -5.92 13.00 -8.99
C VAL A 257 -5.35 12.39 -10.25
N ALA A 258 -6.20 11.73 -11.04
CA ALA A 258 -5.83 11.15 -12.31
C ALA A 258 -6.52 11.90 -13.44
N ASN A 259 -5.75 12.36 -14.42
CA ASN A 259 -6.27 13.09 -15.59
C ASN A 259 -7.19 14.28 -15.20
N GLY A 260 -6.84 15.00 -14.12
CA GLY A 260 -7.60 16.14 -13.61
C GLY A 260 -8.80 15.79 -12.72
N VAL A 261 -9.08 14.50 -12.47
CA VAL A 261 -10.21 14.05 -11.65
C VAL A 261 -9.70 13.41 -10.35
N THR A 262 -10.21 13.86 -9.20
CA THR A 262 -9.87 13.24 -7.90
C THR A 262 -10.54 11.88 -7.79
N ILE A 263 -9.74 10.82 -7.78
CA ILE A 263 -10.21 9.42 -7.72
C ILE A 263 -9.99 8.76 -6.36
N ILE A 264 -9.03 9.28 -5.57
CA ILE A 264 -8.86 8.94 -4.15
C ILE A 264 -8.69 10.27 -3.41
N SER A 265 -9.52 10.51 -2.39
CA SER A 265 -9.51 11.78 -1.65
C SER A 265 -9.17 11.54 -0.18
N ASN A 266 -7.98 11.96 0.24
CA ASN A 266 -7.50 11.97 1.62
C ASN A 266 -7.82 10.67 2.40
N GLN A 267 -7.44 9.53 1.84
CA GLN A 267 -7.63 8.21 2.45
C GLN A 267 -6.34 7.71 3.10
N GLU A 268 -6.46 6.92 4.17
CA GLU A 268 -5.30 6.28 4.80
C GLU A 268 -4.88 5.04 4.01
N ILE A 269 -3.60 4.97 3.62
CA ILE A 269 -3.00 3.74 3.09
C ILE A 269 -2.77 2.77 4.26
N PRO A 270 -3.33 1.54 4.27
CA PRO A 270 -3.19 0.64 5.41
C PRO A 270 -1.74 0.23 5.70
N GLY A 271 -0.98 -0.11 4.66
CA GLY A 271 0.41 -0.56 4.78
C GLY A 271 1.13 -0.59 3.43
N ILE A 272 2.33 -1.16 3.42
CA ILE A 272 3.11 -1.32 2.18
C ILE A 272 2.37 -2.22 1.16
N THR A 273 2.50 -1.90 -0.13
CA THR A 273 2.01 -2.75 -1.22
C THR A 273 3.04 -3.83 -1.56
N GLY A 274 2.64 -4.89 -2.26
CA GLY A 274 3.61 -5.83 -2.81
C GLY A 274 4.57 -5.11 -3.76
N GLY A 275 5.81 -5.61 -3.87
CA GLY A 275 6.87 -4.95 -4.63
C GLY A 275 7.59 -3.83 -3.86
N ALA A 276 7.22 -3.54 -2.61
CA ALA A 276 7.92 -2.57 -1.78
C ALA A 276 9.39 -2.95 -1.55
N ILE A 277 10.28 -1.95 -1.59
CA ILE A 277 11.73 -2.16 -1.43
C ILE A 277 12.13 -2.50 0.01
N ASP A 278 11.34 -2.03 0.98
CA ASP A 278 11.49 -2.25 2.42
C ASP A 278 10.14 -1.98 3.13
N ASN A 279 10.08 -2.19 4.45
CA ASN A 279 8.91 -1.88 5.28
C ASN A 279 9.17 -0.74 6.29
N ASN A 280 10.18 0.09 6.06
CA ASN A 280 10.60 1.20 6.92
C ASN A 280 9.76 2.46 6.65
N GLU A 281 8.45 2.37 6.83
CA GLU A 281 7.51 3.43 6.44
C GLU A 281 7.72 4.78 7.17
N SER A 282 8.41 4.80 8.32
CA SER A 282 8.79 6.04 9.02
C SER A 282 9.89 6.83 8.31
N GLU A 283 10.72 6.15 7.53
CA GLU A 283 11.90 6.73 6.91
C GLU A 283 11.56 7.40 5.56
N PRO A 284 12.33 8.41 5.16
CA PRO A 284 12.30 8.91 3.79
C PRO A 284 12.52 7.76 2.80
N GLY A 285 11.83 7.79 1.66
CA GLY A 285 11.99 6.77 0.62
C GLY A 285 11.99 7.37 -0.79
N PRO A 286 12.49 6.63 -1.80
CA PRO A 286 12.60 7.11 -3.17
C PRO A 286 11.25 7.12 -3.89
N ILE A 287 11.18 7.73 -5.06
CA ILE A 287 10.15 7.39 -6.05
C ILE A 287 10.68 6.19 -6.84
N MET A 288 9.88 5.12 -6.95
CA MET A 288 10.22 3.96 -7.77
C MET A 288 9.20 3.80 -8.90
N LEU A 289 9.70 3.56 -10.11
CA LEU A 289 8.91 3.26 -11.30
C LEU A 289 9.04 1.78 -11.63
N GLN A 290 7.90 1.08 -11.69
CA GLN A 290 7.87 -0.33 -12.01
C GLN A 290 8.16 -0.55 -13.51
N GLY A 291 9.14 -1.38 -13.81
CA GLY A 291 9.63 -1.62 -15.18
C GLY A 291 9.57 -3.06 -15.64
N ASP A 292 9.03 -3.97 -14.83
CA ASP A 292 8.99 -5.42 -15.06
C ASP A 292 7.70 -5.91 -15.74
N HIS A 293 6.67 -5.06 -15.92
CA HIS A 293 5.35 -5.48 -16.41
C HIS A 293 4.90 -4.88 -17.76
N GLY A 294 5.86 -4.37 -18.56
CA GLY A 294 5.64 -4.00 -19.95
C GLY A 294 6.27 -2.67 -20.35
N PRO A 295 6.04 -2.22 -21.61
CA PRO A 295 6.52 -0.92 -22.08
C PRO A 295 5.79 0.25 -21.42
N ILE A 296 6.54 1.28 -21.00
CA ILE A 296 6.02 2.48 -20.35
C ILE A 296 6.92 3.68 -20.64
N ASP A 297 6.29 4.83 -20.93
CA ASP A 297 6.94 6.13 -21.09
C ASP A 297 6.54 7.06 -19.95
N TYR A 298 7.49 7.88 -19.49
CA TYR A 298 7.28 8.93 -18.49
C TYR A 298 7.86 10.27 -18.95
N ARG A 299 7.23 11.35 -18.50
CA ARG A 299 7.79 12.71 -18.58
C ARG A 299 7.26 13.56 -17.44
N ASN A 300 7.79 14.78 -17.33
CA ASN A 300 7.30 15.80 -16.40
C ASN A 300 7.15 15.27 -14.95
N ILE A 301 8.22 14.65 -14.42
CA ILE A 301 8.23 14.16 -13.04
C ILE A 301 8.68 15.30 -12.13
N VAL A 302 7.75 15.89 -11.39
CA VAL A 302 7.99 17.04 -10.52
C VAL A 302 7.50 16.74 -9.11
N ILE A 303 8.37 16.94 -8.12
CA ILE A 303 8.06 16.69 -6.71
C ILE A 303 8.19 17.97 -5.88
N THR A 304 7.22 18.25 -5.04
CA THR A 304 7.26 19.34 -4.05
C THR A 304 7.30 18.71 -2.65
N PRO A 305 8.49 18.56 -2.04
CA PRO A 305 8.62 17.96 -0.71
C PRO A 305 8.11 18.92 0.38
N ALA A 306 7.71 18.39 1.52
CA ALA A 306 7.53 19.18 2.74
C ALA A 306 8.87 19.76 3.23
N LYS A 307 8.82 20.92 3.90
CA LYS A 307 9.96 21.58 4.55
C LYS A 307 10.22 21.06 5.96
#